data_AF-A0A522NYM5-F1
#
_entry.id   AF-A0A522NYM5-F1
#
_cell.length_a   1.000
_cell.length_b   1.000
_cell.length_c   1.000
_cell.angle_alpha   90.00
_cell.angle_beta   90.00
_cell.angle_gamma   90.00
#
_symmetry.space_group_name_H-M   'P 1'
#
loop_
_entity.id
_entity.type
_entity.pdbx_description
1 polymer ?
#
loop_
_entity_poly.entity_id
_entity_poly.type
_entity_poly.pdbx_seq_one_letter_code
_entity_poly.pdbx_strand_id
1 'polypeptide(L)'
;MSERGTVIPTADLAAGSASAAETAPPLLELDAVTFRYPARDGGPPLTVLADLSLTATAGTFRCVAGRSGSGKSTLLALAAGLLLPTAGSVRWAGTDI
;
A
#
# COMPACT_ATOMS: atom_id res chain seq x y z
N MET A 1 -7.85 -2.52 -37.78
CA MET A 1 -7.06 -2.77 -36.56
C MET A 1 -7.89 -2.26 -35.40
N SER A 2 -8.56 -3.16 -34.68
CA SER A 2 -9.67 -2.84 -33.76
C SER A 2 -9.14 -2.81 -32.33
N GLU A 3 -8.96 -1.63 -31.77
CA GLU A 3 -8.58 -1.44 -30.38
C GLU A 3 -9.84 -1.55 -29.52
N ARG A 4 -10.19 -2.77 -29.11
CA ARG A 4 -11.24 -3.00 -28.11
C ARG A 4 -10.70 -2.58 -26.75
N GLY A 5 -10.89 -1.31 -26.41
CA GLY A 5 -10.67 -0.79 -25.06
C GLY A 5 -11.58 -1.51 -24.08
N THR A 6 -11.01 -2.37 -23.23
CA THR A 6 -11.72 -2.94 -22.09
C THR A 6 -11.98 -1.83 -21.08
N VAL A 7 -13.22 -1.39 -21.01
CA VAL A 7 -13.71 -0.51 -19.94
C VAL A 7 -13.72 -1.33 -18.65
N ILE A 8 -12.88 -0.96 -17.69
CA ILE A 8 -12.95 -1.49 -16.33
C ILE A 8 -14.20 -0.87 -15.69
N PRO A 9 -15.23 -1.65 -15.30
CA PRO A 9 -16.39 -1.09 -14.62
C PRO A 9 -15.93 -0.46 -13.30
N THR A 10 -16.27 0.81 -13.10
CA THR A 10 -16.09 1.49 -11.80
C THR A 10 -17.16 0.95 -10.86
N ALA A 11 -16.90 -0.22 -10.28
CA ALA A 11 -17.67 -0.71 -9.16
C ALA A 11 -17.39 0.21 -7.96
N ASP A 12 -18.47 0.61 -7.30
CA ASP A 12 -18.49 1.41 -6.08
C ASP A 12 -17.64 0.72 -5.01
N LEU A 13 -16.43 1.23 -4.79
CA LEU A 13 -15.50 0.75 -3.77
C LEU A 13 -15.87 1.41 -2.44
N ALA A 14 -17.00 0.99 -1.89
CA ALA A 14 -17.22 1.07 -0.45
C ALA A 14 -15.98 0.48 0.25
N ALA A 15 -15.54 1.12 1.34
CA ALA A 15 -14.55 0.54 2.24
C ALA A 15 -15.08 -0.82 2.72
N GLY A 16 -14.68 -1.88 2.03
CA GLY A 16 -15.30 -3.19 2.14
C GLY A 16 -14.99 -3.82 3.48
N SER A 17 -16.06 -4.02 4.25
CA SER A 17 -16.11 -4.81 5.48
C SER A 17 -15.36 -6.14 5.35
N ALA A 18 -14.61 -6.47 6.40
CA ALA A 18 -14.03 -7.77 6.72
C ALA A 18 -14.89 -8.94 6.19
N SER A 19 -14.40 -9.61 5.15
CA SER A 19 -15.01 -10.80 4.56
C SER A 19 -14.02 -11.95 4.70
N ALA A 20 -14.44 -13.02 5.41
CA ALA A 20 -14.00 -14.42 5.53
C ALA A 20 -12.50 -14.82 5.39
N ALA A 21 -11.67 -14.07 4.69
CA ALA A 21 -10.23 -14.22 4.56
C ALA A 21 -9.44 -13.75 5.80
N GLU A 22 -10.12 -13.26 6.85
CA GLU A 22 -9.51 -12.71 8.06
C GLU A 22 -8.91 -13.77 9.00
N THR A 23 -9.23 -15.05 8.79
CA THR A 23 -8.67 -16.16 9.60
C THR A 23 -7.30 -16.63 9.08
N ALA A 24 -6.97 -16.36 7.82
CA ALA A 24 -5.69 -16.77 7.27
C ALA A 24 -4.59 -15.82 7.75
N PRO A 25 -3.39 -16.33 8.10
CA PRO A 25 -2.29 -15.47 8.50
C PRO A 25 -1.97 -14.47 7.37
N PRO A 26 -1.76 -13.19 7.68
CA PRO A 26 -1.42 -12.20 6.67
C PRO A 26 -0.12 -12.55 5.97
N LEU A 27 -0.12 -12.42 4.65
CA LEU A 27 1.05 -12.62 3.81
C LEU A 27 1.86 -11.33 3.70
N LEU A 28 1.19 -10.17 3.69
CA LEU A 28 1.82 -8.86 3.76
C LEU A 28 1.20 -8.10 4.93
N GLU A 29 2.04 -7.51 5.78
CA GLU A 29 1.63 -6.63 6.87
C GLU A 29 2.42 -5.33 6.80
N LEU A 30 1.71 -4.22 6.74
CA LEU A 30 2.24 -2.89 7.02
C LEU A 30 1.64 -2.49 8.37
N ASP A 31 2.49 -2.20 9.34
CA ASP A 31 2.09 -1.85 10.70
C ASP A 31 2.63 -0.48 11.09
N ALA A 32 1.71 0.48 11.29
CA ALA A 32 2.00 1.87 11.64
C ALA A 32 3.06 2.53 10.72
N VAL A 33 3.03 2.20 9.43
CA VAL A 33 4.07 2.59 8.48
C VAL A 33 4.02 4.10 8.22
N THR A 34 5.11 4.76 8.56
CA THR A 34 5.38 6.15 8.18
C THR A 34 6.57 6.22 7.26
N PHE A 35 6.45 6.96 6.16
CA PHE A 35 7.55 7.18 5.24
C PHE A 35 7.71 8.64 4.87
N ARG A 36 8.95 9.11 4.94
CA ARG A 36 9.35 10.48 4.61
C ARG A 36 10.48 10.45 3.58
N TYR A 37 10.31 11.16 2.47
CA TYR A 37 11.44 11.44 1.60
C TYR A 37 12.36 12.47 2.27
N PRO A 38 13.69 12.35 2.08
CA PRO A 38 14.63 13.33 2.59
C PRO A 38 14.32 14.72 2.03
N ALA A 39 14.71 15.72 2.81
CA ALA A 39 14.62 17.12 2.42
C ALA A 39 15.26 17.37 1.05
N ARG A 40 14.61 18.20 0.25
CA ARG A 40 15.24 18.86 -0.89
C ARG A 40 15.69 20.24 -0.43
N ASP A 41 16.92 20.63 -0.79
CA ASP A 41 17.46 21.98 -0.61
C ASP A 41 17.38 22.52 0.83
N GLY A 42 17.59 21.65 1.83
CA GLY A 42 17.62 22.03 3.25
C GLY A 42 16.24 22.27 3.89
N GLY A 43 15.15 21.99 3.18
CA GLY A 43 13.79 22.05 3.74
C GLY A 43 13.48 20.93 4.74
N PRO A 44 12.24 20.86 5.27
CA PRO A 44 11.82 19.71 6.07
C PRO A 44 11.61 18.46 5.19
N PRO A 45 11.75 17.25 5.76
CA PRO A 45 11.45 16.01 5.04
C PRO A 45 9.96 15.93 4.66
N LEU A 46 9.69 15.44 3.45
CA LEU A 46 8.32 15.34 2.93
C LEU A 46 7.68 14.04 3.40
N THR A 47 6.64 14.14 4.23
CA THR A 47 5.86 12.97 4.66
C THR A 47 4.91 12.54 3.55
N VAL A 48 5.04 11.30 3.10
CA VAL A 48 4.22 10.73 2.03
C VAL A 48 3.20 9.74 2.57
N LEU A 49 3.60 8.94 3.56
CA LEU A 49 2.71 8.05 4.30
C LEU A 49 2.86 8.36 5.79
N ALA A 50 1.75 8.40 6.51
CA ALA A 50 1.72 8.67 7.94
C ALA A 50 0.81 7.63 8.60
N ASP A 51 1.39 6.84 9.50
CA ASP A 51 0.69 5.86 10.34
C ASP A 51 -0.27 4.93 9.55
N LEU A 52 0.24 4.35 8.46
CA LEU A 52 -0.54 3.48 7.59
C LEU A 52 -0.42 2.02 8.03
N SER A 53 -1.54 1.42 8.40
CA SER A 53 -1.65 -0.02 8.63
C SER A 53 -2.49 -0.69 7.55
N LEU A 54 -1.98 -1.77 6.98
CA LEU A 54 -2.65 -2.56 5.95
C LEU A 54 -2.15 -4.00 6.01
N THR A 55 -3.07 -4.97 5.97
CA THR A 55 -2.72 -6.39 5.86
C THR A 55 -3.26 -6.96 4.56
N ALA A 56 -2.60 -7.92 3.92
CA ALA A 56 -3.14 -8.68 2.80
C ALA A 56 -2.91 -10.17 3.03
N THR A 57 -3.96 -10.98 2.82
CA THR A 57 -3.91 -12.43 2.98
C THR A 57 -3.80 -13.11 1.62
N ALA A 58 -3.29 -14.34 1.60
CA ALA A 58 -3.16 -15.10 0.36
C ALA A 58 -4.53 -15.28 -0.33
N GLY A 59 -4.57 -15.16 -1.65
CA GLY A 59 -5.80 -15.26 -2.44
C GLY A 59 -6.68 -14.00 -2.41
N THR A 60 -6.27 -12.93 -1.73
CA THR A 60 -6.97 -11.64 -1.80
C THR A 60 -6.36 -10.72 -2.86
N PHE A 61 -7.22 -9.91 -3.47
CA PHE A 61 -6.81 -8.83 -4.35
C PHE A 61 -7.18 -7.50 -3.70
N ARG A 62 -6.19 -6.66 -3.42
CA ARG A 62 -6.39 -5.32 -2.86
C ARG A 62 -6.05 -4.26 -3.89
N CYS A 63 -6.91 -3.24 -3.97
CA CYS A 63 -6.72 -2.10 -4.86
C CYS A 63 -6.25 -0.88 -4.05
N VAL A 64 -5.19 -0.23 -4.51
CA VAL A 64 -4.70 1.05 -3.97
C VAL A 64 -5.03 2.15 -4.97
N ALA A 65 -6.04 2.97 -4.67
CA ALA A 65 -6.53 4.04 -5.52
C ALA A 65 -6.39 5.42 -4.86
N GLY A 66 -6.34 6.49 -5.66
CA GLY A 66 -6.16 7.86 -5.17
C GLY A 66 -5.57 8.80 -6.22
N ARG A 67 -5.62 10.11 -5.96
CA ARG A 67 -5.09 11.15 -6.86
C ARG A 67 -3.59 10.98 -7.16
N SER A 68 -3.12 11.51 -8.28
CA SER A 68 -1.67 11.56 -8.55
C SER A 68 -0.94 12.26 -7.40
N GLY A 69 0.23 11.74 -7.00
CA GLY A 69 1.01 12.26 -5.88
C GLY A 69 0.55 11.81 -4.47
N SER A 70 -0.53 11.02 -4.33
CA SER A 70 -1.01 10.57 -3.02
C SER A 70 -0.16 9.49 -2.32
N GLY A 71 1.03 9.16 -2.85
CA GLY A 71 1.92 8.17 -2.23
C GLY A 71 1.69 6.70 -2.62
N LYS A 72 0.81 6.39 -3.58
CA LYS A 72 0.51 4.99 -3.98
C LYS A 72 1.76 4.22 -4.44
N SER A 73 2.57 4.81 -5.31
CA SER A 73 3.80 4.17 -5.79
C SER A 73 4.81 3.98 -4.65
N THR A 74 4.85 4.91 -3.70
CA THR A 74 5.68 4.80 -2.49
C THR A 74 5.19 3.65 -1.60
N LEU A 75 3.88 3.52 -1.39
CA LEU A 75 3.27 2.41 -0.66
C LEU A 75 3.61 1.06 -1.31
N LEU A 76 3.47 0.96 -2.64
CA LEU A 76 3.81 -0.26 -3.37
C LEU A 76 5.32 -0.58 -3.31
N ALA A 77 6.18 0.44 -3.32
CA ALA A 77 7.63 0.24 -3.17
C ALA A 77 8.00 -0.26 -1.77
N LEU A 78 7.35 0.24 -0.71
CA LEU A 78 7.52 -0.26 0.66
C LEU A 78 7.00 -1.70 0.78
N ALA A 79 5.82 -2.00 0.25
CA ALA A 79 5.24 -3.34 0.25
C ALA A 79 6.10 -4.37 -0.50
N ALA A 80 6.87 -3.92 -1.50
CA ALA A 80 7.80 -4.75 -2.26
C ALA A 80 9.21 -4.85 -1.64
N GLY A 81 9.47 -4.21 -0.48
CA GLY A 81 10.79 -4.16 0.14
C GLY A 81 11.82 -3.33 -0.65
N LEU A 82 11.38 -2.48 -1.58
CA LEU A 82 12.27 -1.61 -2.37
C LEU A 82 12.62 -0.31 -1.62
N LEU A 83 11.80 0.05 -0.64
CA LEU A 83 12.03 1.15 0.29
C LEU A 83 11.87 0.61 1.71
N LEU A 84 12.62 1.20 2.64
CA LEU A 84 12.44 0.95 4.06
C LEU A 84 11.56 2.05 4.67
N PRO A 85 10.62 1.70 5.57
CA PRO A 85 9.83 2.70 6.27
C PRO A 85 10.72 3.57 7.17
N THR A 86 10.32 4.82 7.38
CA THR A 86 11.00 5.71 8.34
C THR A 86 10.60 5.39 9.78
N ALA A 87 9.39 4.85 9.97
CA ALA A 87 8.91 4.28 11.23
C ALA A 87 7.83 3.22 10.95
N GLY A 88 7.59 2.33 11.91
CA GLY A 88 6.72 1.16 11.73
C GLY A 88 7.47 -0.03 11.14
N SER A 89 6.73 -1.04 10.66
CA SER A 89 7.32 -2.26 10.08
C SER A 89 6.57 -2.76 8.86
N VAL A 90 7.28 -3.43 7.96
CA VAL A 90 6.71 -4.17 6.83
C VAL A 90 7.13 -5.62 6.98
N ARG A 91 6.17 -6.54 7.00
CA ARG A 91 6.42 -7.98 7.09
C ARG A 91 5.85 -8.71 5.90
N TRP A 92 6.62 -9.67 5.41
CA TRP A 92 6.18 -10.68 4.46
C TRP A 92 6.16 -12.05 5.13
N ALA A 93 4.98 -12.68 5.19
CA ALA A 93 4.76 -13.96 5.86
C ALA A 93 5.33 -14.00 7.29
N GLY A 94 5.15 -12.90 8.05
CA GLY A 94 5.66 -12.75 9.42
C GLY A 94 7.16 -12.42 9.54
N THR A 95 7.89 -12.22 8.43
CA THR A 95 9.31 -11.84 8.43
C THR A 95 9.47 -10.38 8.02
N ASP A 96 10.23 -9.58 8.77
CA ASP A 96 10.53 -8.19 8.41
C ASP A 96 11.30 -8.11 7.08
N ILE A 97 10.94 -7.15 6.24
CA ILE A 97 11.57 -6.89 4.92
C ILE A 97 11.96 -5.43 4.72
#